data_AF-A0A532EDJ7-F1
#
_entry.id   AF-A0A532EDJ7-F1
#
_cell.length_a   1.000
_cell.length_b   1.000
_cell.length_c   1.000
_cell.angle_alpha   90.00
_cell.angle_beta   90.00
_cell.angle_gamma   90.00
#
_symmetry.space_group_name_H-M   'P 1'
#
loop_
_entity.id
_entity.type
_entity.pdbx_description
1 polymer ?
#
loop_
_entity_poly.entity_id
_entity_poly.type
_entity_poly.pdbx_seq_one_letter_code
_entity_poly.pdbx_strand_id
1 'polypeptide(L)'
;MSDVANGTPVIFSNQVACELCDDFPCIAACATEALLPVADCFDVRMGVATVSHRVCTAGQGCNACVSKCPVEALSMDFHALHLVVAPERCVGCGMCEQICKTVNDRIAIKVTPVRNLSAGARGY
;
A
#
# COMPACT_ATOMS: atom_id res chain seq x y z
N MET A 1 5.38 19.22 -1.66
CA MET A 1 6.58 18.38 -1.46
C MET A 1 7.11 18.68 -0.06
N SER A 2 6.28 18.40 0.95
CA SER A 2 6.43 19.03 2.27
C SER A 2 5.90 18.08 3.34
N ASP A 3 6.63 16.98 3.58
CA ASP A 3 6.35 16.04 4.69
C ASP A 3 7.66 15.53 5.33
N VAL A 4 8.81 16.06 4.93
CA VAL A 4 10.16 15.66 5.40
C VAL A 4 10.65 16.59 6.52
N ALA A 5 9.76 17.24 7.26
CA ALA A 5 10.15 18.31 8.19
C ALA A 5 10.66 17.79 9.56
N ASN A 6 10.34 16.55 9.95
CA ASN A 6 10.56 16.07 11.32
C ASN A 6 11.50 14.86 11.44
N GLY A 7 12.27 14.52 10.39
CA GLY A 7 13.20 13.37 10.42
C GLY A 7 12.54 11.99 10.48
N THR A 8 11.21 11.91 10.39
CA THR A 8 10.49 10.64 10.34
C THR A 8 10.81 9.89 9.03
N PRO A 9 11.24 8.62 9.09
CA PRO A 9 11.45 7.81 7.89
C PRO A 9 10.18 7.71 7.05
N VAL A 10 10.30 7.88 5.73
CA VAL A 10 9.19 7.78 4.78
C VAL A 10 9.55 6.89 3.61
N ILE A 11 8.58 6.08 3.16
CA ILE A 11 8.66 5.32 1.91
C ILE A 11 7.79 6.04 0.87
N PHE A 12 8.37 6.28 -0.31
CA PHE A 12 7.63 6.80 -1.46
C PHE A 12 7.23 5.63 -2.35
N SER A 13 6.02 5.09 -2.13
CA SER A 13 5.51 3.87 -2.78
C SER A 13 5.50 3.91 -4.31
N ASN A 14 5.50 5.10 -4.91
CA ASN A 14 5.60 5.27 -6.37
C ASN A 14 7.04 5.21 -6.91
N GLN A 15 8.05 5.08 -6.05
CA GLN A 15 9.46 4.89 -6.40
C GLN A 15 9.91 3.48 -6.01
N VAL A 16 9.82 3.17 -4.72
CA VAL A 16 10.12 1.86 -4.14
C VAL A 16 9.11 1.60 -3.03
N ALA A 17 8.34 0.52 -3.18
CA ALA A 17 7.39 0.06 -2.17
C ALA A 17 8.11 -0.66 -1.01
N CYS A 18 7.39 -0.86 0.09
CA CYS A 18 7.82 -1.81 1.10
C CYS A 18 7.64 -3.22 0.54
N GLU A 19 8.71 -4.01 0.52
CA GLU A 19 8.70 -5.40 0.02
C GLU A 19 8.08 -6.39 1.01
N LEU A 20 7.80 -5.97 2.26
CA LEU A 20 7.33 -6.84 3.35
C LEU A 20 8.24 -8.07 3.56
N CYS A 21 9.55 -7.84 3.69
CA CYS A 21 10.52 -8.90 3.96
C CYS A 21 10.16 -9.68 5.23
N ASP A 22 10.26 -11.02 5.19
CA ASP A 22 9.91 -11.92 6.30
C ASP A 22 10.67 -11.62 7.61
N ASP A 23 11.90 -11.11 7.52
CA ASP A 23 12.81 -10.85 8.66
C ASP A 23 13.01 -9.36 8.96
N PHE A 24 12.34 -8.47 8.23
CA PHE A 24 12.41 -7.00 8.37
C PHE A 24 13.82 -6.45 8.68
N PRO A 25 14.81 -6.62 7.76
CA PRO A 25 16.20 -6.21 8.01
C PRO A 25 16.33 -4.69 8.24
N CYS A 26 15.37 -3.90 7.76
CA CYS A 26 15.28 -2.47 8.02
C CYS A 26 15.06 -2.15 9.51
N ILE A 27 14.30 -2.97 10.24
CA ILE A 27 14.10 -2.82 11.69
C ILE A 27 15.42 -3.13 12.40
N ALA A 28 16.06 -4.25 12.06
CA ALA A 28 17.34 -4.65 12.64
C ALA A 28 18.46 -3.62 12.40
N ALA A 29 18.47 -2.96 11.24
CA ALA A 29 19.43 -1.93 10.90
C ALA A 29 19.15 -0.55 11.54
N CYS A 30 17.98 -0.36 12.17
CA CYS A 30 17.56 0.95 12.69
C CYS A 30 18.25 1.27 14.02
N ALA A 31 19.43 1.90 13.95
CA ALA A 31 20.22 2.25 15.14
C ALA A 31 19.54 3.24 16.10
N THR A 32 18.57 4.02 15.61
CA THR A 32 17.83 5.01 16.43
C THR A 32 16.57 4.43 17.06
N GLU A 33 16.26 3.15 16.81
CA GLU A 33 15.05 2.49 17.30
C GLU A 33 13.75 3.19 16.85
N ALA A 34 13.78 3.88 15.71
CA ALA A 34 12.61 4.57 15.16
C ALA A 34 11.62 3.60 14.50
N LEU A 35 12.11 2.44 14.06
CA LEU A 35 11.30 1.34 13.57
C LEU A 35 11.14 0.31 14.69
N LEU A 36 9.91 0.09 15.13
CA LEU A 36 9.60 -0.87 16.19
C LEU A 36 9.45 -2.29 15.62
N PRO A 37 9.76 -3.33 16.40
CA PRO A 37 9.53 -4.72 16.00
C PRO A 37 8.08 -5.00 15.62
N VAL A 38 7.89 -5.83 14.61
CA VAL A 38 6.60 -6.34 14.13
C VAL A 38 6.71 -7.86 14.06
N ALA A 39 5.68 -8.58 14.50
CA ALA A 39 5.73 -10.04 14.57
C ALA A 39 5.60 -10.69 13.19
N ASP A 40 4.73 -10.16 12.33
CA ASP A 40 4.47 -10.67 10.99
C ASP A 40 4.19 -9.54 9.98
N CYS A 41 4.38 -9.79 8.69
CA CYS A 41 4.00 -8.86 7.62
C CYS A 41 2.52 -8.45 7.64
N PHE A 42 1.63 -9.33 8.10
CA PHE A 42 0.22 -9.04 8.31
C PHE A 42 -0.04 -8.06 9.47
N ASP A 43 0.93 -7.80 10.34
CA ASP A 43 0.83 -6.84 11.44
C ASP A 43 1.35 -5.44 11.06
N VAL A 44 1.94 -5.30 9.88
CA VAL A 44 2.41 -4.01 9.37
C VAL A 44 1.21 -3.06 9.14
N ARG A 45 1.35 -1.79 9.55
CA ARG A 45 0.27 -0.77 9.43
C ARG A 45 0.82 0.54 8.86
N MET A 46 1.20 0.53 7.59
CA MET A 46 1.73 1.71 6.90
C MET A 46 0.61 2.66 6.44
N GLY A 47 -0.54 2.11 6.04
CA GLY A 47 -1.64 2.88 5.46
C GLY A 47 -2.69 1.97 4.81
N VAL A 48 -3.61 2.56 4.06
CA VAL A 48 -4.67 1.84 3.35
C VAL A 48 -4.72 2.29 1.89
N ALA A 49 -4.83 1.34 0.96
CA ALA A 49 -4.94 1.63 -0.45
C ALA A 49 -6.37 2.06 -0.84
N THR A 50 -6.48 2.97 -1.81
CA THR A 50 -7.76 3.39 -2.39
C THR A 50 -7.65 3.46 -3.90
N VAL A 51 -8.69 2.98 -4.60
CA VAL A 51 -8.73 2.93 -6.06
C VAL A 51 -9.61 4.06 -6.60
N SER A 52 -9.09 4.79 -7.58
CA SER A 52 -9.87 5.68 -8.44
C SER A 52 -10.39 4.91 -9.64
N HIS A 53 -11.64 4.46 -9.57
CA HIS A 53 -12.28 3.69 -10.65
C HIS A 53 -12.41 4.46 -11.97
N ARG A 54 -12.31 5.80 -11.96
CA ARG A 54 -12.37 6.61 -13.19
C ARG A 54 -11.16 6.42 -14.11
N VAL A 55 -10.01 6.06 -13.55
CA VAL A 55 -8.75 5.93 -14.30
C VAL A 55 -8.16 4.52 -14.23
N CYS A 56 -8.77 3.63 -13.45
CA CYS A 56 -8.38 2.23 -13.37
C CYS A 56 -8.77 1.49 -14.66
N THR A 57 -7.85 0.71 -15.21
CA THR A 57 -8.04 -0.10 -16.42
C THR A 57 -8.45 -1.54 -16.11
N ALA A 58 -8.86 -1.85 -14.87
CA ALA A 58 -9.26 -3.20 -14.49
C ALA A 58 -10.49 -3.71 -15.24
N GLY A 59 -11.44 -2.84 -15.54
CA GLY A 59 -12.56 -3.17 -16.42
C GLY A 59 -12.17 -3.45 -17.88
N GLN A 60 -10.91 -3.20 -18.24
CA GLN A 60 -10.30 -3.56 -19.53
C GLN A 60 -9.37 -4.78 -19.42
N GLY A 61 -9.35 -5.47 -18.26
CA GLY A 61 -8.58 -6.69 -18.02
C GLY A 61 -7.28 -6.51 -17.22
N CYS A 62 -6.93 -5.30 -16.78
CA CYS A 62 -5.73 -5.08 -15.97
C CYS A 62 -5.92 -5.51 -14.50
N ASN A 63 -5.18 -6.51 -14.04
CA ASN A 63 -5.21 -6.98 -12.64
C ASN A 63 -3.81 -7.15 -12.02
N ALA A 64 -2.78 -6.52 -12.60
CA ALA A 64 -1.39 -6.70 -12.20
C ALA A 64 -1.13 -6.43 -10.70
N CYS A 65 -1.81 -5.44 -10.12
CA CYS A 65 -1.67 -5.12 -8.69
C CYS A 65 -2.30 -6.19 -7.77
N VAL A 66 -3.36 -6.89 -8.22
CA VAL A 66 -3.95 -8.02 -7.48
C VAL A 66 -2.94 -9.14 -7.38
N SER A 67 -2.36 -9.54 -8.52
CA SER A 67 -1.36 -10.61 -8.60
C SER A 67 -0.07 -10.34 -7.83
N LYS A 68 0.17 -9.10 -7.42
CA LYS A 68 1.34 -8.66 -6.66
C LYS A 68 1.01 -8.25 -5.24
N CYS A 69 -0.23 -8.38 -4.77
CA CYS A 69 -0.55 -8.04 -3.39
C CYS A 69 -0.06 -9.15 -2.45
N PRO A 70 0.96 -8.92 -1.61
CA PRO A 70 1.54 -9.97 -0.75
C PRO A 70 0.58 -10.44 0.35
N VAL A 71 -0.38 -9.59 0.72
CA VAL A 71 -1.37 -9.86 1.78
C VAL A 71 -2.78 -10.13 1.23
N GLU A 72 -2.89 -10.26 -0.09
CA GLU A 72 -4.13 -10.47 -0.86
C GLU A 72 -5.29 -9.54 -0.46
N ALA A 73 -4.98 -8.28 -0.13
CA ALA A 73 -5.96 -7.24 0.18
C ALA A 73 -6.67 -6.67 -1.07
N LEU A 74 -6.33 -7.15 -2.27
CA LEU A 74 -6.88 -6.68 -3.54
C LEU A 74 -7.57 -7.84 -4.25
N SER A 75 -8.74 -7.56 -4.83
CA SER A 75 -9.48 -8.52 -5.65
C SER A 75 -10.16 -7.82 -6.83
N MET A 76 -10.56 -8.60 -7.83
CA MET A 76 -11.37 -8.12 -8.96
C MET A 76 -12.83 -8.47 -8.69
N ASP A 77 -13.71 -7.47 -8.70
CA ASP A 77 -15.15 -7.70 -8.82
C ASP A 77 -15.48 -7.82 -10.32
N PHE A 78 -15.76 -9.05 -10.76
CA PHE A 78 -16.08 -9.36 -12.15
C PHE A 78 -17.49 -8.92 -12.55
N HIS A 79 -18.39 -8.69 -11.60
CA HIS A 79 -19.74 -8.19 -11.90
C HIS A 79 -19.71 -6.69 -12.17
N ALA A 80 -19.06 -5.93 -11.29
CA ALA A 80 -18.94 -4.48 -11.41
C ALA A 80 -17.72 -4.03 -12.24
N LEU A 81 -16.90 -4.98 -12.71
CA LEU A 81 -15.72 -4.76 -13.56
C LEU A 81 -14.72 -3.76 -12.96
N HIS A 82 -14.49 -3.84 -11.64
CA HIS A 82 -13.59 -2.94 -10.93
C HIS A 82 -12.80 -3.67 -9.83
N LEU A 83 -11.68 -3.07 -9.42
CA LEU A 83 -10.89 -3.56 -8.30
C LEU A 83 -11.56 -3.25 -6.97
N VAL A 84 -11.44 -4.16 -6.01
CA VAL A 84 -11.89 -3.98 -4.63
C VAL A 84 -10.67 -4.07 -3.71
N VAL A 85 -10.64 -3.22 -2.68
CA VAL A 85 -9.66 -3.27 -1.60
C VAL A 85 -10.36 -3.76 -0.33
N ALA A 86 -9.81 -4.79 0.32
CA ALA A 86 -10.17 -5.22 1.66
C ALA A 86 -9.33 -4.40 2.67
N PRO A 87 -9.85 -3.29 3.23
CA PRO A 87 -9.06 -2.39 4.07
C PRO A 87 -8.49 -3.07 5.33
N GLU A 88 -9.19 -4.04 5.89
CA GLU A 88 -8.81 -4.81 7.08
C GLU A 88 -7.59 -5.71 6.85
N ARG A 89 -7.33 -6.14 5.61
CA ARG A 89 -6.13 -6.89 5.21
C ARG A 89 -5.02 -5.97 4.69
N CYS A 90 -5.35 -4.73 4.32
CA CYS A 90 -4.41 -3.83 3.67
C CYS A 90 -3.41 -3.28 4.68
N VAL A 91 -2.15 -3.68 4.54
CA VAL A 91 -1.05 -3.19 5.39
C VAL A 91 -0.43 -1.89 4.89
N GLY A 92 -0.82 -1.44 3.69
CA GLY A 92 -0.33 -0.20 3.09
C GLY A 92 1.11 -0.26 2.56
N CYS A 93 1.61 -1.44 2.19
CA CYS A 93 3.00 -1.61 1.72
C CYS A 93 3.34 -0.79 0.45
N GLY A 94 2.33 -0.41 -0.34
CA GLY A 94 2.51 0.44 -1.52
C GLY A 94 2.84 -0.30 -2.81
N MET A 95 3.00 -1.62 -2.78
CA MET A 95 3.34 -2.41 -3.98
C MET A 95 2.31 -2.24 -5.10
N CYS A 96 1.03 -2.07 -4.77
CA CYS A 96 -0.01 -1.80 -5.74
C CYS A 96 0.17 -0.46 -6.48
N GLU A 97 0.64 0.57 -5.79
CA GLU A 97 0.91 1.89 -6.37
C GLU A 97 2.13 1.83 -7.31
N GLN A 98 3.20 1.16 -6.87
CA GLN A 98 4.39 0.90 -7.68
C GLN A 98 4.04 0.16 -8.97
N ILE A 99 3.36 -0.99 -8.86
CA ILE A 99 2.98 -1.81 -10.01
C ILE A 99 2.05 -1.05 -10.94
N CYS A 100 1.07 -0.30 -10.40
CA CYS A 100 0.18 0.49 -11.22
C CYS A 100 0.93 1.53 -12.06
N LYS A 101 1.94 2.19 -11.47
CA LYS A 101 2.85 3.11 -12.19
C LYS A 101 3.69 2.40 -13.25
N THR A 102 4.14 1.17 -13.01
CA THR A 102 4.96 0.42 -13.96
C THR A 102 4.18 0.01 -15.22
N VAL A 103 2.89 -0.34 -15.08
CA VAL A 103 2.11 -0.94 -16.17
C VAL A 103 1.04 -0.01 -16.76
N ASN A 104 0.86 1.22 -16.24
CA ASN A 104 -0.11 2.19 -16.76
C ASN A 104 0.46 3.61 -16.78
N ASP A 105 -0.02 4.44 -17.71
CA ASP A 105 0.33 5.88 -17.79
C ASP A 105 -0.22 6.71 -16.62
N ARG A 106 -1.30 6.24 -15.97
CA ARG A 106 -1.94 6.91 -14.83
C ARG A 106 -2.02 5.97 -13.64
N ILE A 107 -1.59 6.48 -12.49
CA ILE A 107 -1.68 5.75 -11.21
C ILE A 107 -3.13 5.81 -10.71
N ALA A 108 -3.82 4.67 -10.76
CA ALA A 108 -5.21 4.54 -10.35
C ALA A 108 -5.41 4.12 -8.89
N ILE A 109 -4.40 3.55 -8.24
CA ILE A 109 -4.45 3.11 -6.85
C ILE A 109 -3.35 3.82 -6.06
N LYS A 110 -3.71 4.38 -4.90
CA LYS A 110 -2.77 5.10 -4.03
C LYS A 110 -2.92 4.67 -2.59
N VAL A 111 -1.80 4.63 -1.86
CA VAL A 111 -1.82 4.37 -0.42
C VAL A 111 -1.93 5.69 0.35
N THR A 112 -2.90 5.78 1.26
CA THR A 112 -2.98 6.86 2.24
C THR A 112 -2.28 6.40 3.52
N PRO A 113 -1.20 7.06 3.98
CA PRO A 113 -0.51 6.68 5.19
C PRO A 113 -1.43 6.73 6.42
N VAL A 114 -1.22 5.83 7.39
CA VAL A 114 -2.05 5.74 8.61
C VAL A 114 -2.10 7.04 9.43
N ARG A 115 -1.02 7.84 9.37
CA ARG A 115 -0.94 9.17 9.99
C ARG A 115 -1.87 10.21 9.35
N ASN A 116 -2.26 9.98 8.09
CA ASN A 116 -3.10 10.86 7.28
C ASN A 116 -4.53 10.32 7.13
N LEU A 117 -4.84 9.13 7.67
CA LEU A 117 -6.20 8.61 7.72
C LEU A 117 -7.02 9.40 8.74
N SER A 118 -8.21 9.87 8.34
CA SER A 118 -9.16 10.46 9.25
C SER A 118 -9.62 9.44 10.30
N ALA A 119 -9.91 9.90 11.52
CA ALA A 119 -10.20 9.03 12.67
C ALA A 119 -11.36 8.03 12.45
N GLY A 120 -12.22 8.25 11.46
CA GLY A 120 -13.29 7.32 11.07
C GLY A 120 -12.87 6.10 10.24
N ALA A 121 -11.61 6.02 9.79
CA ALA A 121 -11.07 4.88 9.04
C ALA A 121 -10.22 3.92 9.90
N ARG A 122 -10.18 4.13 11.23
CA ARG A 122 -9.37 3.36 12.20
C ARG A 122 -10.14 2.24 12.93
N GLY A 123 -11.39 1.99 12.57
CA GLY A 123 -12.22 0.98 13.24
C GLY A 123 -13.01 0.17 12.23
N TYR A 124 -12.50 -1.02 11.92
CA TYR A 124 -13.28 -2.23 11.69
C TYR A 124 -12.41 -3.43 12.03
#